data_AF-A0A969YPZ8-F1
#
_entry.id   AF-A0A969YPZ8-F1
#
_cell.length_a   1.000
_cell.length_b   1.000
_cell.length_c   1.000
_cell.angle_alpha   90.00
_cell.angle_beta   90.00
_cell.angle_gamma   90.00
#
_symmetry.space_group_name_H-M   'P 1'
#
loop_
_entity.id
_entity.type
_entity.pdbx_description
1 polymer ?
#
loop_
_entity_poly.entity_id
_entity_poly.type
_entity_poly.pdbx_seq_one_letter_code
_entity_poly.pdbx_strand_id
1 'polypeptide(L)'
;MEMKEFVRTALKRVSQKVGDGSLDKHEEGYDDAEEMLLDWIWIELKEESPDKDAVIEMELDDLYEVIEGSADLYEDYHILLESVRSDQTQ
;
A
#
# COMPACT_ATOMS: atom_id res chain seq x y z
N MET A 1 -18.81 5.03 2.24
CA MET A 1 -17.41 5.17 1.84
C MET A 1 -17.10 3.93 1.02
N GLU A 2 -16.69 4.11 -0.23
CA GLU A 2 -16.39 2.98 -1.14
C GLU A 2 -14.99 2.42 -0.82
N MET A 3 -14.72 1.14 -1.16
CA MET A 3 -13.41 0.50 -0.90
C MET A 3 -12.23 1.37 -1.36
N LYS A 4 -12.37 2.01 -2.54
CA LYS A 4 -11.38 2.95 -3.10
C LYS A 4 -11.02 4.11 -2.17
N GLU A 5 -11.96 4.63 -1.38
CA GLU A 5 -11.69 5.71 -0.44
C GLU A 5 -10.88 5.24 0.77
N PHE A 6 -11.10 4.00 1.21
CA PHE A 6 -10.29 3.37 2.26
C PHE A 6 -8.88 3.07 1.75
N VAL A 7 -8.74 2.50 0.55
CA VAL A 7 -7.43 2.30 -0.11
C VAL A 7 -6.68 3.62 -0.24
N ARG A 8 -7.36 4.71 -0.64
CA ARG A 8 -6.75 6.04 -0.69
C ARG A 8 -6.19 6.49 0.65
N THR A 9 -6.93 6.22 1.73
CA THR A 9 -6.55 6.63 3.08
C THR A 9 -5.37 5.79 3.57
N ALA A 10 -5.41 4.48 3.36
CA ALA A 10 -4.32 3.55 3.63
C ALA A 10 -3.04 3.97 2.89
N LEU A 11 -3.12 4.21 1.58
CA LEU A 11 -1.99 4.65 0.75
C LEU A 11 -1.34 5.93 1.28
N LYS A 12 -2.15 6.93 1.68
CA LYS A 12 -1.63 8.16 2.28
C LYS A 12 -0.92 7.92 3.60
N ARG A 13 -1.43 7.01 4.44
CA ARG A 13 -0.77 6.65 5.70
C ARG A 13 0.55 5.94 5.48
N VAL A 14 0.59 4.98 4.55
CA VAL A 14 1.85 4.32 4.18
C VAL A 14 2.86 5.35 3.67
N SER A 15 2.44 6.26 2.78
CA SER A 15 3.31 7.34 2.30
C SER A 15 3.87 8.20 3.45
N GLN A 16 3.04 8.55 4.44
CA GLN A 16 3.48 9.27 5.64
C GLN A 16 4.49 8.46 6.44
N LYS A 17 4.16 7.20 6.77
CA LYS A 17 5.02 6.28 7.55
C LYS A 17 6.36 6.01 6.89
N VAL A 18 6.39 5.87 5.56
CA VAL A 18 7.63 5.78 4.78
C VAL A 18 8.43 7.08 4.87
N GLY A 19 7.76 8.23 4.77
CA GLY A 19 8.41 9.54 4.86
C GLY A 19 8.97 9.88 6.24
N ASP A 20 8.34 9.40 7.32
CA ASP A 20 8.81 9.60 8.70
C ASP A 20 9.74 8.49 9.23
N GLY A 21 9.93 7.42 8.44
CA GLY A 21 10.82 6.31 8.77
C GLY A 21 10.22 5.26 9.71
N SER A 22 8.90 5.28 9.92
CA SER A 22 8.18 4.24 10.68
C SER A 22 8.07 2.90 9.95
N LEU A 23 8.18 2.89 8.63
CA LEU A 23 8.25 1.67 7.81
C LEU A 23 9.68 1.45 7.31
N ASP A 24 10.17 0.23 7.47
CA ASP A 24 11.52 -0.14 7.06
C ASP A 24 11.53 -0.62 5.61
N LYS A 25 12.13 0.15 4.70
CA LYS A 25 12.25 -0.20 3.28
C LYS A 25 13.15 -1.42 3.01
N HIS A 26 13.84 -1.90 4.03
CA HIS A 26 14.68 -3.10 3.99
C HIS A 26 14.11 -4.24 4.84
N GLU A 27 12.80 -4.22 5.09
CA GLU A 27 12.12 -5.24 5.89
C GLU A 27 12.46 -6.66 5.39
N GLU A 28 13.02 -7.47 6.28
CA GLU A 28 13.37 -8.86 5.97
C GLU A 28 12.09 -9.67 5.73
N GLY A 29 12.00 -10.34 4.58
CA GLY A 29 10.85 -11.19 4.24
C GLY A 29 10.18 -10.82 2.92
N TYR A 30 10.53 -9.68 2.32
CA TYR A 30 10.10 -9.31 0.98
C TYR A 30 11.28 -9.35 0.00
N ASP A 31 11.08 -10.06 -1.12
CA ASP A 31 12.03 -10.07 -2.23
C ASP A 31 11.73 -8.99 -3.28
N ASP A 32 10.55 -8.37 -3.19
CA ASP A 32 10.05 -7.38 -4.13
C ASP A 32 9.42 -6.17 -3.40
N ALA A 33 9.79 -4.97 -3.85
CA ALA A 33 9.32 -3.71 -3.25
C ALA A 33 7.83 -3.43 -3.51
N GLU A 34 7.27 -3.99 -4.58
CA GLU A 34 5.86 -3.88 -4.91
C GLU A 34 5.02 -4.73 -3.96
N GLU A 35 5.42 -5.99 -3.74
CA GLU A 35 4.80 -6.89 -2.76
C GLU A 35 4.81 -6.28 -1.35
N MET A 36 5.96 -5.76 -0.93
CA MET A 36 6.11 -5.07 0.37
C MET A 36 5.17 -3.85 0.48
N LEU A 37 5.12 -3.02 -0.57
CA LEU A 37 4.27 -1.84 -0.57
C LEU A 37 2.77 -2.21 -0.50
N LEU A 38 2.35 -3.20 -1.30
CA LEU A 38 0.96 -3.67 -1.30
C LEU A 38 0.58 -4.25 0.07
N ASP A 39 1.47 -5.00 0.71
CA ASP A 39 1.22 -5.55 2.04
C ASP A 39 1.09 -4.45 3.11
N TRP A 40 1.96 -3.43 3.08
CA TRP A 40 1.82 -2.27 3.98
C TRP A 40 0.49 -1.55 3.78
N ILE A 41 0.06 -1.35 2.53
CA ILE A 41 -1.23 -0.74 2.22
C ILE A 41 -2.36 -1.63 2.75
N TRP A 42 -2.27 -2.94 2.58
CA TRP A 42 -3.25 -3.90 3.08
C TRP A 42 -3.35 -3.89 4.61
N ILE A 43 -2.22 -3.80 5.32
CA ILE A 43 -2.18 -3.67 6.78
C ILE A 43 -2.92 -2.41 7.23
N GLU A 44 -2.62 -1.24 6.65
CA GLU A 44 -3.35 0.00 6.98
C GLU A 44 -4.84 -0.10 6.64
N LEU A 45 -5.16 -0.76 5.53
CA LEU A 45 -6.53 -0.92 5.07
C LEU A 45 -7.36 -1.78 6.04
N LYS A 46 -6.77 -2.79 6.69
CA LYS A 46 -7.44 -3.55 7.77
C LYS A 46 -7.71 -2.71 9.00
N GLU A 47 -6.87 -1.72 9.28
CA GLU A 47 -7.07 -0.82 10.41
C GLU A 47 -8.20 0.17 10.13
N GLU A 48 -8.30 0.65 8.89
CA GLU A 48 -9.25 1.70 8.48
C GLU A 48 -10.62 1.18 8.03
N SER A 49 -10.68 -0.02 7.43
CA SER A 49 -11.92 -0.55 6.88
C SER A 49 -12.89 -0.96 8.00
N PRO A 50 -14.17 -0.57 7.92
CA PRO A 50 -15.21 -1.05 8.83
C PRO A 50 -15.54 -2.53 8.60
N ASP A 51 -15.30 -3.05 7.41
CA ASP A 51 -15.48 -4.45 7.05
C ASP A 51 -14.12 -5.14 7.01
N LYS A 52 -13.70 -5.64 8.17
CA LYS A 52 -12.42 -6.32 8.32
C LYS A 52 -12.43 -7.69 7.67
N ASP A 53 -13.57 -8.36 7.66
CA ASP A 53 -13.71 -9.69 7.07
C ASP A 53 -13.45 -9.61 5.56
N ALA A 54 -14.04 -8.62 4.88
CA ALA A 54 -13.80 -8.38 3.47
C ALA A 54 -12.32 -8.06 3.14
N VAL A 55 -11.63 -7.32 4.00
CA VAL A 55 -10.20 -7.01 3.80
C VAL A 55 -9.31 -8.22 4.10
N ILE A 56 -9.69 -9.04 5.08
CA ILE A 56 -8.94 -10.27 5.42
C ILE A 56 -9.03 -11.30 4.28
N GLU A 57 -10.18 -11.39 3.61
CA GLU A 57 -10.38 -12.27 2.45
C GLU A 57 -9.76 -11.74 1.15
N MET A 58 -9.30 -10.49 1.13
CA MET A 58 -8.72 -9.84 -0.04
C MET A 58 -7.25 -10.19 -0.23
N GLU A 59 -6.88 -10.59 -1.43
CA GLU A 59 -5.49 -10.86 -1.81
C GLU A 59 -4.77 -9.56 -2.25
N LEU A 60 -3.43 -9.59 -2.33
CA LEU A 60 -2.66 -8.43 -2.81
C LEU A 60 -3.00 -8.08 -4.27
N ASP A 61 -3.32 -9.09 -5.08
CA ASP A 61 -3.76 -8.91 -6.47
C ASP A 61 -5.10 -8.16 -6.55
N ASP A 62 -6.05 -8.48 -5.68
CA ASP A 62 -7.32 -7.77 -5.58
C ASP A 62 -7.11 -6.30 -5.17
N LEU A 63 -6.21 -6.07 -4.20
CA LEU A 63 -5.85 -4.72 -3.76
C LEU A 63 -5.21 -3.92 -4.92
N TYR A 64 -4.31 -4.55 -5.67
CA TYR A 64 -3.70 -3.95 -6.85
C TYR A 64 -4.76 -3.62 -7.91
N GLU A 65 -5.73 -4.51 -8.17
CA GLU A 65 -6.84 -4.25 -9.11
C GLU A 65 -7.65 -3.00 -8.68
N VAL A 66 -7.91 -2.83 -7.39
CA VAL A 66 -8.61 -1.65 -6.86
C VAL A 66 -7.80 -0.36 -7.11
N ILE A 67 -6.49 -0.42 -6.92
CA ILE A 67 -5.56 0.70 -7.16
C ILE A 67 -5.49 1.03 -8.66
N GLU A 68 -5.25 0.03 -9.50
CA GLU A 68 -5.16 0.17 -10.97
C GLU A 68 -6.49 0.69 -11.57
N GLY A 69 -7.62 0.29 -10.99
CA GLY A 69 -8.95 0.75 -11.38
C GLY A 69 -9.25 2.24 -11.10
N SER A 70 -8.27 3.03 -10.66
CA SER A 70 -8.38 4.47 -10.43
C SER A 70 -7.08 5.19 -10.79
N ALA A 71 -7.10 6.01 -11.85
CA ALA A 71 -5.91 6.73 -12.34
C ALA A 71 -5.18 7.53 -11.24
N ASP A 72 -5.93 8.23 -10.38
CA ASP A 72 -5.34 8.98 -9.26
C ASP A 72 -4.67 8.07 -8.21
N LEU A 73 -5.26 6.89 -7.92
CA LEU A 73 -4.68 5.96 -6.94
C LEU A 73 -3.44 5.29 -7.51
N TYR A 74 -3.50 4.91 -8.78
CA TYR A 74 -2.40 4.31 -9.49
C TYR A 74 -1.20 5.25 -9.58
N GLU A 75 -1.43 6.54 -9.87
CA GLU A 75 -0.37 7.55 -9.88
C GLU A 75 0.26 7.72 -8.49
N ASP A 76 -0.55 7.93 -7.45
CA ASP A 76 -0.07 8.07 -6.07
C ASP A 76 0.74 6.83 -5.62
N TYR A 77 0.24 5.63 -5.97
CA TYR A 77 0.88 4.35 -5.70
C TYR A 77 2.23 4.22 -6.41
N HIS A 78 2.28 4.51 -7.71
CA HIS A 78 3.49 4.38 -8.50
C HIS A 78 4.57 5.38 -8.04
N ILE A 79 4.20 6.60 -7.66
CA ILE A 79 5.14 7.57 -7.08
C ILE A 79 5.75 7.02 -5.78
N LEU A 80 4.93 6.43 -4.91
CA LEU A 80 5.39 5.86 -3.66
C LEU A 80 6.28 4.64 -3.89
N LEU A 81 5.90 3.76 -4.82
CA LEU A 81 6.68 2.58 -5.19
C LEU A 81 8.08 2.95 -5.68
N GLU A 82 8.19 3.96 -6.55
CA GLU A 82 9.48 4.45 -7.04
C GLU A 82 10.33 5.03 -5.89
N SER A 83 9.71 5.66 -4.90
CA SER A 83 10.39 6.17 -3.69
C SER A 83 10.87 5.05 -2.75
N VAL A 84 10.18 3.91 -2.72
CA VAL A 84 10.62 2.71 -1.97
C VAL A 84 11.77 2.03 -2.71
N ARG A 85 11.64 1.83 -4.03
CA ARG A 85 12.67 1.20 -4.88
C ARG A 85 13.97 2.00 -4.98
N SER A 86 13.87 3.33 -5.09
CA SER A 86 15.06 4.20 -5.21
C SER A 86 15.96 4.15 -3.98
N ASP A 87 15.41 3.78 -2.81
CA ASP A 87 16.16 3.63 -1.56
C ASP A 87 16.92 2.30 -1.49
N GLN A 88 16.40 1.24 -2.12
CA GLN A 88 17.00 -0.09 -2.14
C GLN A 88 18.24 -0.21 -3.07
N THR A 89 18.56 0.83 -3.84
CA THR A 89 19.64 0.80 -4.85
C THR A 89 20.96 1.43 -4.36
N GLN A 90 21.18 1.57 -3.04
CA GLN A 90 22.43 2.12 -2.48
C GLN A 90 23.32 1.10 -1.77
#